data_AF-A0A7S1DUH2-F1
#
_entry.id   AF-A0A7S1DUH2-F1
#
_cell.length_a   1.000
_cell.length_b   1.000
_cell.length_c   1.000
_cell.angle_alpha   90.00
_cell.angle_beta   90.00
_cell.angle_gamma   90.00
#
_symmetry.space_group_name_H-M   'P 1'
#
loop_
_entity.id
_entity.type
_entity.pdbx_description
1 polymer ?
#
loop_
_entity_poly.entity_id
_entity_poly.type
_entity_poly.pdbx_seq_one_letter_code
_entity_poly.pdbx_strand_id
1 'polypeptide(L)'
;MVLCSSDWEERLERVCKAFDAGVRSFFSPDHLAAGGYVTLNRQNQPSFHPLPTFSAGAVLHLPGSFDSARALSAALAEPKRVVKGRTGGSRYFVDRRQPPHHGIPAAA
;
A
#
# COMPACT_ATOMS: atom_id res chain seq x y z
N MET A 1 9.37 4.22 -3.47
CA MET A 1 9.02 5.24 -4.47
C MET A 1 8.87 6.57 -3.74
N VAL A 2 9.37 7.65 -4.31
CA VAL A 2 9.16 9.02 -3.82
C VAL A 2 8.28 9.73 -4.83
N LEU A 3 7.22 10.40 -4.37
CA LEU A 3 6.29 11.17 -5.19
C LEU A 3 6.42 12.64 -4.83
N CYS A 4 6.82 13.47 -5.78
CA CYS A 4 7.01 14.91 -5.58
C CYS A 4 5.91 15.77 -6.22
N SER A 5 4.96 15.16 -6.91
CA SER A 5 3.88 15.88 -7.60
C SER A 5 2.78 16.28 -6.62
N SER A 6 2.10 17.41 -6.85
CA SER A 6 0.98 17.86 -6.02
C SER A 6 -0.23 16.93 -6.08
N ASP A 7 -0.41 16.24 -7.21
CA ASP A 7 -1.49 15.28 -7.50
C ASP A 7 -1.16 13.83 -7.04
N TRP A 8 -0.16 13.66 -6.17
CA TRP A 8 0.33 12.32 -5.79
C TRP A 8 -0.75 11.41 -5.19
N GLU A 9 -1.68 11.98 -4.42
CA GLU A 9 -2.74 11.22 -3.75
C GLU A 9 -3.76 10.70 -4.78
N GLU A 10 -4.16 11.56 -5.72
CA GLU A 10 -5.05 11.21 -6.85
C GLU A 10 -4.42 10.14 -7.76
N ARG A 11 -3.08 10.17 -7.92
CA ARG A 11 -2.36 9.11 -8.63
C ARG A 11 -2.43 7.78 -7.91
N LEU A 12 -2.26 7.75 -6.59
CA LEU A 12 -2.40 6.51 -5.81
C LEU A 12 -3.82 5.95 -5.91
N GLU A 13 -4.83 6.82 -5.85
CA GLU A 13 -6.22 6.42 -6.04
C GLU A 13 -6.45 5.82 -7.44
N ARG A 14 -5.93 6.48 -8.48
CA ARG A 14 -6.02 5.98 -9.86
C ARG A 14 -5.34 4.62 -10.03
N VAL A 15 -4.18 4.42 -9.40
CA VAL A 15 -3.48 3.13 -9.42
C VAL A 15 -4.32 2.05 -8.74
N CYS A 16 -4.95 2.33 -7.60
CA CYS A 16 -5.83 1.37 -6.92
C CYS A 16 -7.00 0.95 -7.84
N LYS A 17 -7.69 1.93 -8.44
CA LYS A 17 -8.80 1.68 -9.37
C LYS A 17 -8.37 0.89 -10.61
N ALA A 18 -7.25 1.28 -11.21
CA ALA A 18 -6.70 0.62 -12.39
C ALA A 18 -6.27 -0.82 -12.09
N PHE A 19 -5.67 -1.07 -10.93
CA PHE A 19 -5.29 -2.41 -10.49
C PHE A 19 -6.53 -3.28 -10.28
N ASP A 20 -7.54 -2.80 -9.54
CA ASP A 20 -8.78 -3.55 -9.30
C ASP A 20 -9.53 -3.85 -10.60
N ALA A 21 -9.52 -2.94 -11.57
CA ALA A 21 -10.14 -3.18 -12.87
C ALA A 21 -9.32 -4.18 -13.71
N GLY A 22 -8.00 -3.97 -13.79
CA GLY A 22 -7.10 -4.78 -14.62
C GLY A 22 -6.92 -6.20 -14.11
N VAL A 23 -6.89 -6.41 -12.79
CA VAL A 23 -6.68 -7.76 -12.22
C VAL A 23 -7.83 -8.70 -12.58
N ARG A 24 -9.04 -8.18 -12.78
CA ARG A 24 -10.25 -8.98 -13.06
C ARG A 24 -10.16 -9.74 -14.38
N SER A 25 -9.45 -9.23 -15.38
CA SER A 25 -9.30 -9.92 -16.68
C SER A 25 -8.48 -11.20 -16.61
N PHE A 26 -7.76 -11.43 -15.50
CA PHE A 26 -6.98 -12.64 -15.28
C PHE A 26 -7.76 -13.77 -14.59
N PHE A 27 -9.02 -13.53 -14.21
CA PHE A 27 -9.84 -14.48 -13.47
C PHE A 27 -11.12 -14.84 -14.23
N SER A 28 -11.58 -16.08 -14.07
CA SER A 28 -12.85 -16.53 -14.65
C SER A 28 -14.04 -15.85 -13.96
N PRO A 29 -15.22 -15.82 -14.60
CA PRO A 29 -16.44 -15.30 -13.97
C PRO A 29 -16.74 -15.96 -12.62
N ASP A 30 -16.53 -17.27 -12.49
CA ASP A 30 -16.72 -18.01 -11.24
C ASP A 30 -15.77 -17.55 -10.14
N HIS A 31 -14.49 -17.33 -10.45
CA HIS A 31 -13.53 -16.80 -9.49
C HIS A 31 -13.88 -15.37 -9.05
N LEU A 32 -14.36 -14.55 -9.98
CA LEU A 32 -14.81 -13.18 -9.67
C LEU A 32 -16.06 -13.17 -8.79
N ALA A 33 -17.02 -14.06 -9.07
CA ALA A 33 -18.23 -14.20 -8.27
C ALA A 33 -17.94 -14.73 -6.85
N ALA A 34 -16.97 -15.64 -6.73
CA ALA A 34 -16.50 -16.17 -5.44
C ALA A 34 -15.57 -15.20 -4.68
N GLY A 35 -15.10 -14.12 -5.31
CA GLY A 35 -14.12 -13.20 -4.72
C GLY A 35 -12.73 -13.80 -4.52
N GLY A 36 -12.42 -14.89 -5.22
CA GLY A 36 -11.17 -15.63 -5.10
C GLY A 36 -11.20 -16.97 -5.85
N TYR A 37 -10.19 -17.79 -5.61
CA TYR A 37 -10.01 -19.07 -6.29
C TYR A 37 -9.42 -20.11 -5.34
N VAL A 38 -9.68 -21.39 -5.60
CA VAL A 38 -9.18 -22.49 -4.78
C VAL A 38 -8.02 -23.17 -5.49
N THR A 39 -6.93 -23.39 -4.77
CA THR A 39 -5.79 -24.19 -5.26
C THR A 39 -5.37 -25.21 -4.23
N LEU A 40 -4.61 -26.22 -4.65
CA LEU A 40 -4.01 -27.17 -3.72
C LEU A 40 -2.76 -26.54 -3.09
N ASN A 41 -2.70 -26.56 -1.75
CA ASN A 41 -1.51 -26.17 -1.03
C ASN A 41 -0.38 -27.22 -1.17
N ARG A 42 0.78 -26.97 -0.56
CA ARG A 42 1.94 -27.90 -0.60
C ARG A 42 1.68 -29.27 0.04
N GLN A 43 0.58 -29.43 0.78
CA GLN A 43 0.15 -30.68 1.41
C GLN A 43 -1.00 -31.33 0.61
N ASN A 44 -1.26 -30.86 -0.61
CA ASN A 44 -2.33 -31.32 -1.48
C ASN A 44 -3.75 -31.12 -0.91
N GLN A 45 -3.93 -30.13 -0.03
CA GLN A 45 -5.23 -29.76 0.53
C GLN A 45 -5.79 -28.52 -0.18
N PRO A 46 -7.11 -28.47 -0.46
CA PRO A 46 -7.75 -27.28 -1.02
C PRO A 46 -7.58 -26.07 -0.09
N SER A 47 -7.14 -24.95 -0.64
CA SER A 47 -6.98 -23.67 0.05
C SER A 47 -7.57 -22.56 -0.78
N PHE A 48 -8.38 -21.71 -0.14
CA PHE A 48 -9.00 -20.56 -0.78
C PHE A 48 -8.03 -19.36 -0.75
N HIS A 49 -7.90 -18.70 -1.89
CA HIS A 49 -7.11 -17.51 -2.08
C HIS A 49 -8.00 -16.37 -2.57
N PRO A 50 -8.09 -15.24 -1.83
CA PRO A 50 -8.84 -14.09 -2.31
C PRO A 50 -8.20 -13.50 -3.57
N LEU A 51 -8.98 -12.74 -4.34
CA LEU A 51 -8.42 -12.02 -5.48
C LEU A 51 -7.27 -11.09 -5.04
N PRO A 52 -6.18 -11.00 -5.83
CA PRO A 52 -5.07 -10.11 -5.53
C PRO A 52 -5.53 -8.66 -5.47
N THR A 53 -5.00 -7.90 -4.51
CA THR A 53 -5.26 -6.46 -4.36
C THR A 53 -3.96 -5.68 -4.20
N PHE A 54 -3.98 -4.41 -4.57
CA PHE A 54 -2.87 -3.49 -4.40
C PHE A 54 -2.99 -2.74 -3.07
N SER A 55 -1.86 -2.61 -2.36
CA SER A 55 -1.83 -2.06 -1.02
C SER A 55 -0.60 -1.15 -0.86
N ALA A 56 -0.82 0.13 -0.55
CA ALA A 56 0.26 1.10 -0.38
C ALA A 56 0.19 1.86 0.95
N GLY A 57 1.28 1.82 1.72
CA GLY A 57 1.50 2.77 2.83
C GLY A 57 2.31 3.96 2.33
N ALA A 58 1.88 5.18 2.66
CA ALA A 58 2.54 6.43 2.33
C ALA A 58 2.81 7.24 3.61
N VAL A 59 3.86 8.05 3.59
CA VAL A 59 4.19 9.00 4.66
C VAL A 59 4.53 10.35 4.04
N LEU A 60 3.96 11.42 4.61
CA LEU A 60 4.32 12.78 4.24
C LEU A 60 5.51 13.23 5.09
N HIS A 61 6.51 13.83 4.45
CA HIS A 61 7.69 14.32 5.16
C HIS A 61 8.30 15.50 4.42
N LEU A 62 9.05 16.32 5.17
CA LEU A 62 9.88 17.38 4.61
C LEU A 62 11.30 16.84 4.37
N PRO A 63 12.07 17.48 3.48
CA PRO A 63 13.51 17.22 3.39
C PRO A 63 14.15 17.32 4.79
N GLY A 64 14.98 16.34 5.15
CA GLY A 64 15.63 16.30 6.47
C GLY A 64 14.77 15.74 7.61
N SER A 65 13.51 15.33 7.39
CA SER A 65 12.67 14.73 8.44
C SER A 65 13.10 13.32 8.89
N PHE A 66 14.05 12.69 8.21
CA PHE A 66 14.57 11.36 8.56
C PHE A 66 16.09 11.33 8.40
N ASP A 67 16.77 10.89 9.45
CA ASP A 67 18.24 10.82 9.49
C ASP A 67 18.80 9.64 8.66
N SER A 68 17.95 8.70 8.26
CA SER A 68 18.37 7.55 7.46
C SER A 68 17.21 6.90 6.70
N ALA A 69 17.53 6.15 5.64
CA ALA A 69 16.59 5.28 4.94
C ALA A 69 15.95 4.22 5.87
N ARG A 70 16.65 3.85 6.94
CA ARG A 70 16.17 2.90 7.96
C ARG A 70 15.03 3.52 8.78
N ALA A 71 15.20 4.78 9.20
CA ALA A 71 14.16 5.54 9.90
C ALA A 71 12.92 5.76 9.02
N LEU A 72 13.11 6.12 7.75
CA LEU A 72 12.02 6.24 6.77
C LEU A 72 11.29 4.89 6.58
N SER A 73 12.02 3.79 6.48
CA SER A 73 11.43 2.45 6.31
C SER A 73 10.63 2.02 7.54
N ALA A 74 11.10 2.36 8.74
CA ALA A 74 10.39 2.10 9.98
C ALA A 74 9.08 2.91 10.04
N ALA A 75 9.10 4.18 9.66
CA ALA A 75 7.90 5.02 9.56
C ALA A 75 6.87 4.46 8.57
N LEU A 76 7.33 3.85 7.46
CA LEU A 76 6.45 3.19 6.49
C LEU A 76 5.90 1.83 6.93
N ALA A 77 6.48 1.20 7.96
CA ALA A 77 6.07 -0.12 8.41
C ALA A 77 4.65 -0.12 8.98
N GLU A 78 4.29 0.89 9.76
CA GLU A 78 2.96 1.01 10.34
C GLU A 78 1.87 1.30 9.29
N PRO A 79 2.01 2.27 8.38
CA PRO A 79 1.10 2.47 7.25
C PRO A 79 0.88 1.22 6.42
N LYS A 80 1.95 0.48 6.12
CA LYS A 80 1.87 -0.81 5.43
C LYS A 80 1.07 -1.83 6.21
N ARG A 81 1.27 -1.91 7.53
CA ARG A 81 0.55 -2.84 8.41
C ARG A 81 -0.95 -2.50 8.48
N VAL A 82 -1.29 -1.21 8.62
CA VAL A 82 -2.69 -0.74 8.65
C VAL A 82 -3.42 -1.12 7.36
N VAL A 83 -2.75 -0.99 6.21
CA VAL A 83 -3.35 -1.36 4.93
C VAL A 83 -3.52 -2.86 4.80
N LYS A 84 -2.48 -3.65 5.10
CA LYS A 84 -2.51 -5.12 4.98
C LYS A 84 -3.47 -5.78 5.96
N GLY A 85 -3.78 -5.13 7.09
CA GLY A 85 -4.76 -5.63 8.06
C GLY A 85 -6.21 -5.44 7.63
N ARG A 86 -6.47 -4.76 6.50
CA ARG A 86 -7.82 -4.53 5.99
C ARG A 86 -8.09 -5.47 4.82
N THR A 87 -9.26 -6.11 4.85
CA THR A 87 -9.78 -6.92 3.75
C THR A 87 -10.55 -6.05 2.76
N GLY A 88 -10.69 -6.53 1.51
CA GLY A 88 -11.35 -5.81 0.42
C GLY A 88 -10.38 -5.38 -0.68
N GLY A 89 -10.85 -4.54 -1.59
CA GLY A 89 -10.14 -4.09 -2.79
C GLY A 89 -8.87 -3.28 -2.56
N SER A 90 -8.27 -2.83 -3.65
CA SER A 90 -7.01 -2.07 -3.61
C SER A 90 -7.16 -0.77 -2.83
N ARG A 91 -6.13 -0.42 -2.06
CA ARG A 91 -6.18 0.73 -1.16
C ARG A 91 -4.81 1.29 -0.82
N TYR A 92 -4.82 2.51 -0.29
CA TYR A 92 -3.64 3.10 0.33
C TYR A 92 -3.99 3.70 1.71
N PHE A 93 -2.95 3.96 2.51
CA PHE A 93 -3.05 4.69 3.77
C PHE A 93 -1.91 5.70 3.84
N VAL A 94 -2.25 6.92 4.23
CA VAL A 94 -1.30 8.02 4.40
C VAL A 94 -1.12 8.27 5.88
N ASP A 95 0.10 8.08 6.36
CA ASP A 95 0.48 8.60 7.66
C ASP A 95 0.64 10.11 7.58
N ARG A 96 -0.24 10.81 8.28
CA ARG A 96 -0.23 12.28 8.37
C ARG A 96 0.37 12.76 9.69
N ARG A 97 0.87 11.84 10.54
CA ARG A 97 1.63 12.23 11.74
C ARG A 97 2.92 12.89 11.26
N GLN A 98 3.11 14.17 11.58
CA GLN A 98 4.40 14.80 11.35
C GLN A 98 5.44 14.10 12.24
N PRO A 99 6.54 13.57 11.67
CA PRO A 99 7.66 13.17 12.51
C PRO A 99 8.11 14.39 13.33
N PRO A 100 8.49 14.21 14.61
CA PRO A 100 8.98 15.32 15.42
C PRO A 100 10.11 16.00 14.64
N HIS A 101 9.94 17.30 14.40
CA HIS A 101 10.91 18.12 13.71
C HIS A 101 12.19 18.13 14.55
N HIS A 102 13.17 17.30 14.21
CA HIS A 102 14.53 17.49 14.71
C HIS A 102 15.05 18.73 14.01
N GLY A 103 14.95 19.86 14.69
CA GLY A 103 15.35 21.16 14.17
C GLY A 103 16.79 21.11 13.69
N ILE A 104 16.98 21.26 12.38
CA ILE A 104 18.24 21.81 11.89
C ILE A 104 18.23 23.27 12.38
N PRO A 105 19.19 23.71 13.21
CA PRO A 105 19.28 25.11 13.58
C PRO A 105 19.42 25.92 12.29
N ALA A 106 18.58 26.94 12.13
CA ALA A 106 18.72 27.90 11.04
C ALA A 106 20.16 28.43 11.07
N ALA A 107 20.89 28.25 9.97
CA ALA A 107 22.18 28.89 9.79
C ALA A 107 21.95 30.42 9.87
N ALA A 108 22.68 31.03 10.80
CA ALA A 108 22.68 32.46 11.08
C ALA A 108 23.15 33.30 9.88
#